data_AF-A0A401T696-F1
#
_entry.id   AF-A0A401T696-F1
#
_cell.length_a   1.000
_cell.length_b   1.000
_cell.length_c   1.000
_cell.angle_alpha   90.00
_cell.angle_beta   90.00
_cell.angle_gamma   90.00
#
_symmetry.space_group_name_H-M   'P 1'
#
loop_
_entity.id
_entity.type
_entity.pdbx_description
1 polymer ?
#
loop_
_entity_poly.entity_id
_entity_poly.type
_entity_poly.pdbx_seq_one_letter_code
_entity_poly.pdbx_strand_id
1 'polypeptide(L)'
;MAKQYDVLFRLLLIGDSGVGKTCLLCRFTDNQFHSSHISTIGVDFKMKTIDVDGIKVRIQIWDTAGQERYQTITKQYYRRAQGIFLVYDITSERSFQHIMKWASDVDEYAPEGVQKILIANKADEEQKRQVSAEQGRKLAKEYGMDFFETSACTNYNIKESFTRLTELVLQAHKKELDGLRLSTPDELSIADLEEDDSKIEGTSNSQKACWDFTQLNELQSRHPNRFVVLGFPCNQFGHQENCHNEEILNCLKYVRPGGGFEPNFTMFQKVDVNGAGAHPVFAFLKEKLPVPSDDATSFINDPKFIIWSPVSRSDIAWNFEKFLIGPEGEPFKRYSKTFQTIQIEPDIKRLLKVIK
;
A
#
# COMPACT_ATOMS: atom_id res chain seq x y z
N MET A 1 -7.16 19.32 -21.34
CA MET A 1 -6.09 18.37 -21.75
C MET A 1 -6.78 17.11 -22.28
N ALA A 2 -6.25 16.45 -23.31
CA ALA A 2 -6.90 15.25 -23.85
C ALA A 2 -6.92 14.11 -22.81
N LYS A 3 -8.05 13.42 -22.68
CA LYS A 3 -8.22 12.30 -21.75
C LYS A 3 -7.21 11.18 -22.10
N GLN A 4 -6.30 10.87 -21.19
CA GLN A 4 -5.17 9.96 -21.47
C GLN A 4 -5.58 8.47 -21.45
N TYR A 5 -6.70 8.14 -20.83
CA TYR A 5 -7.27 6.80 -20.72
C TYR A 5 -8.78 6.87 -20.45
N ASP A 6 -9.52 5.80 -20.76
CA ASP A 6 -10.97 5.74 -20.62
C ASP A 6 -11.39 5.21 -19.24
N VAL A 7 -10.70 4.16 -18.76
CA VAL A 7 -10.95 3.49 -17.49
C VAL A 7 -9.65 3.13 -16.76
N LEU A 8 -9.72 3.03 -15.44
CA LEU A 8 -8.61 2.66 -14.56
C LEU A 8 -8.93 1.36 -13.83
N PHE A 9 -8.07 0.35 -13.96
CA PHE A 9 -8.20 -0.91 -13.22
C PHE A 9 -7.04 -1.16 -12.27
N ARG A 10 -7.34 -1.81 -11.15
CA ARG A 10 -6.39 -2.18 -10.11
C ARG A 10 -6.22 -3.70 -10.07
N LEU A 11 -5.02 -4.15 -10.41
CA LEU A 11 -4.63 -5.56 -10.40
C LEU A 11 -3.65 -5.83 -9.27
N LEU A 12 -3.66 -7.06 -8.76
CA LEU A 12 -2.79 -7.52 -7.68
C LEU A 12 -2.05 -8.79 -8.10
N LEU A 13 -0.75 -8.87 -7.83
CA LEU A 13 0.06 -10.08 -7.97
C LEU A 13 0.31 -10.69 -6.59
N ILE A 14 -0.19 -11.92 -6.35
CA ILE A 14 0.04 -12.67 -5.11
C ILE A 14 0.68 -14.03 -5.40
N GLY A 15 1.30 -14.62 -4.39
CA GLY A 15 2.06 -15.87 -4.51
C GLY A 15 3.31 -15.86 -3.66
N ASP A 16 3.95 -17.01 -3.53
CA ASP A 16 5.13 -17.19 -2.66
C ASP A 16 6.33 -16.32 -3.04
N SER A 17 7.28 -16.19 -2.12
CA SER A 17 8.55 -15.52 -2.39
C SER A 17 9.33 -16.28 -3.45
N GLY A 18 9.91 -15.57 -4.42
CA GLY A 18 10.76 -16.17 -5.46
C GLY A 18 10.04 -16.86 -6.63
N VAL A 19 8.70 -16.87 -6.65
CA VAL A 19 7.93 -17.39 -7.79
C VAL A 19 8.01 -16.49 -9.05
N GLY A 20 8.51 -15.26 -8.90
CA GLY A 20 8.80 -14.34 -10.02
C GLY A 20 7.74 -13.28 -10.32
N LYS A 21 6.90 -12.89 -9.36
CA LYS A 21 5.88 -11.83 -9.49
C LYS A 21 6.46 -10.50 -9.99
N THR A 22 7.53 -10.02 -9.36
CA THR A 22 8.25 -8.81 -9.78
C THR A 22 8.81 -8.94 -11.18
N CYS A 23 9.35 -10.11 -11.55
CA CYS A 23 9.88 -10.34 -12.90
C CYS A 23 8.76 -10.33 -13.95
N LEU A 24 7.59 -10.91 -13.65
CA LEU A 24 6.41 -10.82 -14.52
C LEU A 24 6.00 -9.37 -14.72
N LEU A 25 5.90 -8.59 -13.63
CA LEU A 25 5.53 -7.19 -13.69
C LEU A 25 6.52 -6.35 -14.50
N CYS A 26 7.82 -6.46 -14.22
CA CYS A 26 8.88 -5.76 -14.95
C CYS A 26 8.91 -6.17 -16.43
N ARG A 27 8.69 -7.44 -16.74
CA ARG A 27 8.62 -7.91 -18.11
C ARG A 27 7.42 -7.31 -18.84
N PHE A 28 6.24 -7.31 -18.21
CA PHE A 28 5.04 -6.73 -18.79
C PHE A 28 5.18 -5.21 -18.99
N THR A 29 5.73 -4.49 -18.01
CA THR A 29 5.78 -3.03 -18.01
C THR A 29 6.90 -2.47 -18.88
N ASP A 30 8.13 -2.92 -18.63
CA ASP A 30 9.36 -2.33 -19.17
C ASP A 30 10.03 -3.20 -20.24
N ASN A 31 9.49 -4.41 -20.49
CA ASN A 31 10.12 -5.42 -21.33
C ASN A 31 11.56 -5.78 -20.89
N GLN A 32 11.81 -5.78 -19.58
CA GLN A 32 13.11 -6.11 -18.98
C GLN A 32 13.02 -7.37 -18.11
N PHE A 33 14.13 -8.10 -18.02
CA PHE A 33 14.30 -9.21 -17.09
C PHE A 33 15.65 -9.09 -16.40
N HIS A 34 15.63 -9.26 -15.09
CA HIS A 34 16.81 -9.29 -14.23
C HIS A 34 16.89 -10.68 -13.59
N SER A 35 18.01 -11.37 -13.78
CA SER A 35 18.23 -12.69 -13.19
C SER A 35 18.55 -12.65 -11.69
N SER A 36 18.93 -11.48 -11.17
CA SER A 36 19.22 -11.28 -9.76
C SER A 36 17.94 -11.34 -8.92
N HIS A 37 17.88 -12.30 -8.00
CA HIS A 37 16.78 -12.43 -7.06
C HIS A 37 16.92 -11.39 -5.93
N ILE A 38 16.31 -10.21 -6.13
CA ILE A 38 16.13 -9.22 -5.06
C ILE A 38 14.74 -9.43 -4.46
N SER A 39 14.66 -9.80 -3.18
CA SER A 39 13.39 -10.00 -2.50
C SER A 39 12.60 -8.69 -2.42
N THR A 40 11.36 -8.68 -2.88
CA THR A 40 10.45 -7.55 -2.74
C THR A 40 10.15 -7.31 -1.26
N ILE A 41 10.43 -6.10 -0.78
CA ILE A 41 10.12 -5.68 0.59
C ILE A 41 8.83 -4.87 0.55
N GLY A 42 7.77 -5.35 1.21
CA GLY A 42 6.48 -4.67 1.22
C GLY A 42 5.70 -4.86 -0.09
N VAL A 43 5.21 -3.76 -0.68
CA VAL A 43 4.44 -3.77 -1.94
C VAL A 43 4.97 -2.66 -2.85
N ASP A 44 5.26 -3.02 -4.10
CA ASP A 44 5.62 -2.09 -5.16
C ASP A 44 4.45 -1.91 -6.13
N PHE A 45 4.45 -0.82 -6.91
CA PHE A 45 3.39 -0.60 -7.90
C PHE A 45 3.95 -0.10 -9.22
N LYS A 46 3.37 -0.56 -10.32
CA LYS A 46 3.60 -0.01 -11.66
C LYS A 46 2.30 0.27 -12.38
N MET A 47 2.38 1.18 -13.34
CA MET A 47 1.25 1.54 -14.19
C MET A 47 1.57 1.27 -15.65
N LYS A 48 0.59 0.74 -16.39
CA LYS A 48 0.67 0.60 -17.85
C LYS A 48 -0.69 0.85 -18.47
N THR A 49 -0.72 1.63 -19.54
CA THR A 49 -1.92 1.79 -20.37
C THR A 49 -1.87 0.79 -21.50
N ILE A 50 -2.93 0.00 -21.66
CA ILE A 50 -3.13 -0.91 -22.78
C ILE A 50 -4.45 -0.60 -23.49
N ASP A 51 -4.57 -1.04 -24.74
CA ASP A 51 -5.80 -0.95 -25.51
C ASP A 51 -6.47 -2.33 -25.51
N VAL A 52 -7.74 -2.38 -25.07
CA VAL A 52 -8.56 -3.59 -25.03
C VAL A 52 -9.89 -3.27 -25.69
N ASP A 53 -10.19 -3.91 -26.82
CA ASP A 53 -11.41 -3.67 -27.62
C ASP A 53 -11.64 -2.18 -27.97
N GLY A 54 -10.58 -1.42 -28.24
CA GLY A 54 -10.64 0.01 -28.55
C GLY A 54 -10.83 0.92 -27.33
N ILE A 55 -10.85 0.35 -26.12
CA ILE A 55 -10.90 1.09 -24.85
C ILE A 55 -9.48 1.18 -24.29
N LYS A 56 -9.02 2.41 -24.02
CA LYS A 56 -7.72 2.65 -23.39
C LYS A 56 -7.83 2.42 -21.89
N VAL A 57 -7.40 1.25 -21.44
CA VAL A 57 -7.41 0.85 -20.04
C VAL A 57 -6.08 1.18 -19.40
N ARG A 58 -6.09 2.05 -18.38
CA ARG A 58 -4.93 2.26 -17.53
C ARG A 58 -4.96 1.24 -16.40
N ILE A 59 -3.90 0.46 -16.26
CA ILE A 59 -3.81 -0.59 -15.25
C ILE A 59 -2.81 -0.17 -14.19
N GLN A 60 -3.22 -0.21 -12.92
CA GLN A 60 -2.37 -0.16 -11.74
C GLN A 60 -2.11 -1.57 -11.25
N ILE A 61 -0.87 -2.02 -11.25
CA ILE A 61 -0.51 -3.38 -10.82
C ILE A 61 0.30 -3.27 -9.55
N TRP A 62 -0.21 -3.88 -8.49
CA TRP A 62 0.43 -3.98 -7.19
C TRP A 62 1.21 -5.31 -7.12
N ASP A 63 2.51 -5.23 -6.93
CA ASP A 63 3.40 -6.37 -6.74
C ASP A 63 3.67 -6.57 -5.25
N THR A 64 3.24 -7.68 -4.68
CA THR A 64 3.37 -7.93 -3.25
C THR A 64 4.58 -8.76 -2.91
N ALA A 65 5.19 -8.49 -1.75
CA ALA A 65 6.15 -9.42 -1.16
C ALA A 65 5.48 -10.79 -0.97
N GLY A 66 6.12 -11.84 -1.48
CA GLY A 66 5.64 -13.22 -1.31
C GLY A 66 6.07 -13.86 0.00
N GLN A 67 6.69 -13.09 0.89
CA GLN A 67 7.15 -13.62 2.17
C GLN A 67 5.96 -13.68 3.14
N GLU A 68 5.77 -14.85 3.72
CA GLU A 68 4.71 -15.17 4.68
C GLU A 68 4.66 -14.21 5.88
N ARG A 69 5.80 -13.58 6.22
CA ARG A 69 5.91 -12.54 7.26
C ARG A 69 5.15 -11.25 6.93
N TYR A 70 4.74 -11.04 5.67
CA TYR A 70 4.01 -9.85 5.21
C TYR A 70 2.53 -10.11 4.86
N GLN A 71 1.98 -11.28 5.21
CA GLN A 71 0.57 -11.67 4.91
C GLN A 71 -0.47 -10.61 5.34
N THR A 72 -0.23 -9.90 6.44
CA THR A 72 -1.12 -8.82 6.93
C THR A 72 -1.14 -7.61 5.99
N ILE A 73 -0.01 -7.29 5.33
CA ILE A 73 0.12 -6.15 4.40
C ILE A 73 -0.71 -6.39 3.13
N THR A 74 -0.86 -7.64 2.71
CA THR A 74 -1.61 -8.03 1.50
C THR A 74 -3.13 -7.77 1.66
N LYS A 75 -3.68 -7.88 2.88
CA LYS A 75 -5.13 -7.74 3.19
C LYS A 75 -5.77 -6.46 2.64
N GLN A 76 -5.09 -5.32 2.75
CA GLN A 76 -5.61 -4.04 2.26
C GLN A 76 -5.67 -3.95 0.73
N TYR A 77 -4.77 -4.66 0.04
CA TYR A 77 -4.67 -4.63 -1.42
C TYR A 77 -5.74 -5.50 -2.07
N TYR A 78 -6.14 -6.60 -1.41
CA TYR A 78 -7.27 -7.42 -1.86
C TYR A 78 -8.54 -6.60 -2.02
N ARG A 79 -8.90 -5.77 -1.02
CA ARG A 79 -10.14 -4.97 -1.00
C ARG A 79 -10.31 -4.00 -2.18
N ARG A 80 -9.21 -3.61 -2.82
CA ARG A 80 -9.22 -2.67 -3.96
C ARG A 80 -8.91 -3.35 -5.29
N ALA A 81 -8.60 -4.65 -5.27
CA ALA A 81 -8.29 -5.39 -6.47
C ALA A 81 -9.58 -5.67 -7.25
N GLN A 82 -9.56 -5.36 -8.53
CA GLN A 82 -10.60 -5.73 -9.49
C GLN A 82 -10.20 -7.01 -10.24
N GLY A 83 -8.89 -7.25 -10.37
CA GLY A 83 -8.33 -8.51 -10.85
C GLY A 83 -7.11 -8.96 -10.03
N ILE A 84 -6.92 -10.26 -9.90
CA ILE A 84 -5.83 -10.86 -9.13
C ILE A 84 -5.15 -11.96 -9.93
N PHE A 85 -3.83 -11.92 -9.95
CA PHE A 85 -2.96 -12.99 -10.42
C PHE A 85 -2.47 -13.81 -9.22
N LEU A 86 -2.72 -15.11 -9.24
CA LEU A 86 -2.14 -16.07 -8.31
C LEU A 86 -0.96 -16.73 -9.00
N VAL A 87 0.26 -16.55 -8.49
CA VAL A 87 1.49 -16.97 -9.16
C VAL A 87 2.18 -18.07 -8.38
N TYR A 88 2.51 -19.18 -9.06
CA TYR A 88 3.42 -20.20 -8.54
C TYR A 88 4.55 -20.47 -9.54
N ASP A 89 5.57 -21.20 -9.08
CA ASP A 89 6.73 -21.62 -9.86
C ASP A 89 6.58 -23.09 -10.24
N ILE A 90 6.65 -23.43 -11.53
CA ILE A 90 6.51 -24.82 -11.99
C ILE A 90 7.60 -25.76 -11.45
N THR A 91 8.74 -25.20 -11.02
CA THR A 91 9.87 -25.93 -10.44
C THR A 91 9.75 -26.11 -8.92
N SER A 92 8.67 -25.63 -8.30
CA SER A 92 8.44 -25.71 -6.86
C SER A 92 7.03 -26.21 -6.53
N GLU A 93 6.91 -27.50 -6.23
CA GLU A 93 5.64 -28.10 -5.80
C GLU A 93 5.04 -27.39 -4.56
N ARG A 94 5.92 -26.97 -3.63
CA ARG A 94 5.51 -26.20 -2.44
C ARG A 94 4.76 -24.91 -2.80
N SER A 95 5.27 -24.15 -3.77
CA SER A 95 4.63 -22.89 -4.20
C SER A 95 3.24 -23.14 -4.79
N PHE A 96 3.05 -24.27 -5.47
CA PHE A 96 1.76 -24.69 -6.01
C PHE A 96 0.78 -25.10 -4.92
N GLN A 97 1.22 -25.87 -3.92
CA GLN A 97 0.37 -26.26 -2.79
C GLN A 97 -0.16 -25.05 -2.00
N HIS A 98 0.64 -23.99 -1.89
CA HIS A 98 0.22 -22.76 -1.22
C HIS A 98 -0.81 -21.93 -2.00
N ILE A 99 -1.06 -22.21 -3.28
CA ILE A 99 -2.10 -21.50 -4.05
C ILE A 99 -3.48 -21.65 -3.41
N MET A 100 -3.78 -22.79 -2.78
CA MET A 100 -5.05 -22.96 -2.05
C MET A 100 -5.20 -21.96 -0.91
N LYS A 101 -4.10 -21.69 -0.18
CA LYS A 101 -4.09 -20.66 0.86
C LYS A 101 -4.29 -19.27 0.26
N TRP A 102 -3.57 -18.95 -0.82
CA TRP A 102 -3.72 -17.67 -1.51
C TRP A 102 -5.14 -17.46 -2.06
N ALA A 103 -5.77 -18.51 -2.60
CA ALA A 103 -7.15 -18.46 -3.05
C ALA A 103 -8.12 -18.23 -1.89
N SER A 104 -7.92 -18.91 -0.75
CA SER A 104 -8.70 -18.66 0.46
C SER A 104 -8.57 -17.22 0.96
N ASP A 105 -7.38 -16.63 0.91
CA ASP A 105 -7.18 -15.22 1.27
C ASP A 105 -7.92 -14.28 0.29
N VAL A 106 -7.94 -14.60 -1.01
CA VAL A 106 -8.72 -13.83 -1.99
C VAL A 106 -10.20 -13.89 -1.65
N ASP A 107 -10.74 -15.08 -1.39
CA ASP A 107 -12.16 -15.26 -1.11
C ASP A 107 -12.58 -14.61 0.23
N GLU A 108 -11.66 -14.49 1.20
CA GLU A 108 -11.91 -13.81 2.47
C GLU A 108 -11.84 -12.28 2.37
N TYR A 109 -10.88 -11.72 1.61
CA TYR A 109 -10.54 -10.30 1.69
C TYR A 109 -10.86 -9.47 0.45
N ALA A 110 -11.03 -10.08 -0.72
CA ALA A 110 -11.30 -9.36 -1.96
C ALA A 110 -12.81 -9.09 -2.14
N PRO A 111 -13.20 -8.06 -2.92
CA PRO A 111 -14.59 -7.84 -3.27
C PRO A 111 -15.20 -9.04 -4.00
N GLU A 112 -16.50 -9.24 -3.80
CA GLU A 112 -17.27 -10.18 -4.61
C GLU A 112 -17.16 -9.78 -6.10
N GLY A 113 -17.00 -10.76 -6.98
CA GLY A 113 -16.84 -10.52 -8.42
C GLY A 113 -15.40 -10.17 -8.87
N VAL A 114 -14.40 -10.18 -7.98
CA VAL A 114 -13.00 -10.03 -8.38
C VAL A 114 -12.59 -11.10 -9.40
N GLN A 115 -11.93 -10.69 -10.47
CA GLN A 115 -11.48 -11.61 -11.52
C GLN A 115 -10.14 -12.24 -11.16
N LYS A 116 -9.97 -13.54 -11.46
CA LYS A 116 -8.81 -14.33 -10.99
C LYS A 116 -8.16 -15.09 -12.15
N ILE A 117 -6.83 -15.03 -12.23
CA ILE A 117 -6.04 -15.87 -13.14
C ILE A 117 -4.93 -16.58 -12.35
N LEU A 118 -4.78 -17.89 -12.59
CA LEU A 118 -3.68 -18.70 -12.10
C LEU A 118 -2.52 -18.67 -13.10
N ILE A 119 -1.33 -18.31 -12.62
CA ILE A 119 -0.10 -18.21 -13.39
C ILE A 119 0.91 -19.25 -12.90
N ALA A 120 1.30 -20.13 -13.83
CA ALA A 120 2.40 -21.08 -13.68
C ALA A 120 3.65 -20.50 -14.31
N ASN A 121 4.50 -19.85 -13.50
CA ASN A 121 5.67 -19.13 -14.00
C ASN A 121 6.91 -20.04 -14.11
N LYS A 122 7.93 -19.54 -14.83
CA LYS A 122 9.20 -20.21 -15.14
C LYS A 122 9.06 -21.42 -16.07
N ALA A 123 8.13 -21.34 -17.02
CA ALA A 123 7.92 -22.38 -18.04
C ALA A 123 9.17 -22.68 -18.90
N ASP A 124 10.18 -21.80 -18.88
CA ASP A 124 11.48 -22.04 -19.50
C ASP A 124 12.33 -23.11 -18.78
N GLU A 125 12.05 -23.41 -17.51
CA GLU A 125 12.77 -24.39 -16.70
C GLU A 125 12.14 -25.80 -16.75
N GLU A 126 11.69 -26.25 -17.94
CA GLU A 126 10.97 -27.53 -18.14
C GLU A 126 11.69 -28.75 -17.54
N GLN A 127 13.03 -28.78 -17.59
CA GLN A 127 13.84 -29.87 -17.05
C GLN A 127 13.78 -29.99 -15.51
N LYS A 128 13.35 -28.94 -14.82
CA LYS A 128 13.19 -28.90 -13.35
C LYS A 128 11.73 -28.90 -12.93
N ARG A 129 10.80 -29.13 -13.87
CA ARG A 129 9.36 -29.09 -13.61
C ARG A 129 8.98 -30.12 -12.53
N GLN A 130 8.30 -29.64 -11.50
CA GLN A 130 7.69 -30.45 -10.44
C GLN A 130 6.15 -30.47 -10.56
N VAL A 131 5.57 -29.47 -11.22
CA VAL A 131 4.12 -29.33 -11.40
C VAL A 131 3.76 -29.35 -12.87
N SER A 132 2.95 -30.33 -13.28
CA SER A 132 2.47 -30.46 -14.66
C SER A 132 1.44 -29.38 -15.01
N ALA A 133 1.37 -29.02 -16.30
CA ALA A 133 0.32 -28.12 -16.79
C ALA A 133 -1.09 -28.64 -16.51
N GLU A 134 -1.27 -29.97 -16.43
CA GLU A 134 -2.57 -30.58 -16.13
C GLU A 134 -2.99 -30.37 -14.67
N GLN A 135 -2.05 -30.45 -13.72
CA GLN A 135 -2.32 -30.10 -12.32
C GLN A 135 -2.73 -28.63 -12.19
N GLY A 136 -2.02 -27.73 -12.88
CA GLY A 136 -2.35 -26.30 -12.92
C GLY A 136 -3.75 -26.02 -13.48
N ARG A 137 -4.07 -26.60 -14.64
CA ARG A 137 -5.41 -26.47 -15.26
C ARG A 137 -6.52 -27.03 -14.37
N LYS A 138 -6.28 -28.18 -13.73
CA LYS A 138 -7.25 -28.79 -12.81
C LYS A 138 -7.55 -27.86 -11.63
N LEU A 139 -6.51 -27.31 -10.99
CA LEU A 139 -6.66 -26.39 -9.86
C LEU A 139 -7.38 -25.09 -10.30
N ALA A 140 -6.99 -24.51 -11.43
CA ALA A 140 -7.63 -23.30 -11.95
C ALA A 140 -9.14 -23.53 -12.19
N LYS A 141 -9.52 -24.68 -12.77
CA LYS A 141 -10.92 -25.04 -12.98
C LYS A 141 -11.68 -25.20 -11.66
N GLU A 142 -11.06 -25.79 -10.64
CA GLU A 142 -11.68 -25.98 -9.31
C GLU A 142 -12.02 -24.64 -8.64
N TYR A 143 -11.17 -23.63 -8.79
CA TYR A 143 -11.37 -22.30 -8.21
C TYR A 143 -11.98 -21.27 -9.18
N GLY A 144 -12.42 -21.70 -10.36
CA GLY A 144 -13.05 -20.83 -11.36
C GLY A 144 -12.12 -19.75 -11.92
N MET A 145 -10.84 -20.07 -12.13
CA MET A 145 -9.81 -19.18 -12.65
C MET A 145 -9.42 -19.58 -14.08
N ASP A 146 -9.02 -18.60 -14.90
CA ASP A 146 -8.27 -18.90 -16.14
C ASP A 146 -6.83 -19.31 -15.78
N PHE A 147 -6.18 -20.09 -16.66
CA PHE A 147 -4.83 -20.64 -16.41
C PHE A 147 -3.86 -20.27 -17.54
N PHE A 148 -2.66 -19.79 -17.18
CA PHE A 148 -1.57 -19.55 -18.10
C PHE A 148 -0.26 -20.12 -17.57
N GLU A 149 0.51 -20.77 -18.44
CA GLU A 149 1.95 -20.96 -18.23
C GLU A 149 2.71 -19.77 -18.82
N THR A 150 3.62 -19.18 -18.03
CA THR A 150 4.38 -17.98 -18.40
C THR A 150 5.88 -18.17 -18.18
N SER A 151 6.68 -17.40 -18.91
CA SER A 151 8.09 -17.21 -18.59
C SER A 151 8.45 -15.74 -18.65
N ALA A 152 8.76 -15.15 -17.49
CA ALA A 152 9.31 -13.80 -17.43
C ALA A 152 10.69 -13.71 -18.13
N CYS A 153 11.45 -14.81 -18.15
CA CYS A 153 12.75 -14.90 -18.78
C CYS A 153 12.64 -14.76 -20.31
N THR A 154 11.83 -15.62 -20.94
CA THR A 154 11.67 -15.67 -22.41
C THR A 154 10.56 -14.77 -22.94
N ASN A 155 9.84 -14.06 -22.06
CA ASN A 155 8.66 -13.25 -22.36
C ASN A 155 7.47 -14.07 -22.92
N TYR A 156 7.40 -15.35 -22.58
CA TYR A 156 6.31 -16.23 -23.01
C TYR A 156 5.02 -15.97 -22.22
N ASN A 157 3.90 -15.74 -22.93
CA ASN A 157 2.55 -15.52 -22.40
C ASN A 157 2.38 -14.35 -21.40
N ILE A 158 3.33 -13.42 -21.34
CA ILE A 158 3.28 -12.30 -20.40
C ILE A 158 2.21 -11.29 -20.84
N LYS A 159 2.21 -10.86 -22.10
CA LYS A 159 1.26 -9.86 -22.55
C LYS A 159 -0.17 -10.42 -22.56
N GLU A 160 -0.29 -11.67 -22.98
CA GLU A 160 -1.55 -12.41 -23.14
C GLU A 160 -2.25 -12.56 -21.79
N SER A 161 -1.54 -13.01 -20.75
CA SER A 161 -2.11 -13.16 -19.40
C SER A 161 -2.58 -11.83 -18.79
N PHE A 162 -1.81 -10.76 -18.94
CA PHE A 162 -2.19 -9.42 -18.47
C PHE A 162 -3.38 -8.83 -19.24
N THR A 163 -3.40 -9.00 -20.56
CA THR A 163 -4.51 -8.54 -21.40
C THR A 163 -5.78 -9.31 -21.04
N ARG A 164 -5.69 -10.63 -20.87
CA ARG A 164 -6.83 -11.48 -20.52
C ARG A 164 -7.47 -11.10 -19.19
N LEU A 165 -6.70 -10.86 -18.14
CA LEU A 165 -7.28 -10.42 -16.86
C LEU A 165 -7.96 -9.05 -17.02
N THR A 166 -7.37 -8.16 -17.82
CA THR A 166 -7.94 -6.84 -18.09
C THR A 166 -9.28 -6.94 -18.82
N GLU A 167 -9.39 -7.82 -19.82
CA GLU A 167 -10.64 -8.13 -20.50
C GLU A 167 -11.71 -8.66 -19.54
N LEU A 168 -11.35 -9.60 -18.66
CA LEU A 168 -12.27 -10.15 -17.67
C LEU A 168 -12.82 -9.06 -16.75
N VAL A 169 -11.94 -8.18 -16.26
CA VAL A 169 -12.34 -7.05 -15.40
C VAL A 169 -13.24 -6.08 -16.16
N LEU A 170 -12.90 -5.77 -17.41
CA LEU A 170 -13.70 -4.89 -18.27
C LEU A 170 -15.10 -5.47 -18.52
N GLN A 171 -15.20 -6.78 -18.75
CA GLN A 171 -16.48 -7.47 -18.95
C GLN A 171 -17.33 -7.50 -17.67
N ALA A 172 -16.72 -7.75 -16.52
CA ALA A 172 -17.42 -7.70 -15.23
C ALA A 172 -17.98 -6.30 -14.96
N HIS A 173 -17.16 -5.26 -15.18
CA HIS A 173 -17.56 -3.87 -14.99
C HIS A 173 -18.67 -3.41 -15.96
N LYS A 174 -18.67 -3.89 -17.21
CA LYS A 174 -19.77 -3.62 -18.17
C LYS A 174 -21.09 -4.24 -17.70
N LYS A 175 -21.07 -5.48 -17.21
CA LYS A 175 -22.28 -6.17 -16.70
C LYS A 175 -22.89 -5.45 -15.50
N GLU A 176 -22.07 -4.91 -14.60
CA GLU A 176 -22.55 -4.10 -13.47
C GLU A 176 -23.24 -2.82 -13.96
N LEU A 177 -22.63 -2.10 -14.89
CA LEU A 177 -23.20 -0.88 -15.49
C LEU A 177 -24.51 -1.14 -16.24
N ASP A 178 -24.59 -2.24 -17.00
CA ASP A 178 -25.80 -2.61 -17.75
C ASP A 178 -26.92 -3.14 -16.82
N GLY A 179 -26.56 -3.78 -15.69
CA GLY A 179 -27.50 -4.21 -14.66
C GLY A 179 -28.19 -3.03 -13.93
N LEU A 180 -27.49 -1.91 -13.76
CA LEU A 180 -28.03 -0.66 -13.20
C LEU A 180 -28.95 0.09 -14.18
N ARG A 181 -28.77 -0.11 -15.50
CA ARG A 181 -29.52 0.59 -16.57
C ARG A 181 -30.93 0.06 -16.84
N LEU A 182 -31.39 -0.98 -16.13
CA LEU A 182 -32.75 -1.53 -16.25
C LEU A 182 -33.83 -0.78 -15.42
N SER A 183 -33.52 0.41 -14.88
CA SER A 183 -34.48 1.28 -14.17
C SER A 183 -34.69 2.63 -14.86
N THR A 184 -35.35 2.60 -16.03
CA THR A 184 -35.90 3.73 -16.82
C THR A 184 -34.98 4.89 -17.24
N PRO A 185 -35.25 5.50 -18.42
CA PRO A 185 -34.34 6.47 -19.03
C PRO A 185 -34.72 7.90 -18.66
N ASP A 186 -33.79 8.65 -18.07
CA ASP A 186 -33.64 10.07 -18.37
C ASP A 186 -32.21 10.52 -18.03
N GLU A 187 -31.73 11.42 -18.87
CA GLU A 187 -30.35 11.90 -19.00
C GLU A 187 -29.71 12.25 -17.65
N LEU A 188 -28.66 11.51 -17.28
CA LEU A 188 -27.72 11.94 -16.25
C LEU A 188 -26.35 12.12 -16.88
N SER A 189 -26.01 13.38 -17.06
CA SER A 189 -24.72 13.88 -17.49
C SER A 189 -23.59 13.26 -16.67
N ILE A 190 -22.59 12.77 -17.38
CA ILE A 190 -21.29 12.38 -16.83
C ILE A 190 -20.62 13.66 -16.29
N ALA A 191 -20.82 13.97 -15.01
CA ALA A 191 -20.14 15.09 -14.35
C ALA A 191 -19.85 14.88 -12.85
N ASP A 192 -20.46 13.90 -12.16
CA ASP A 192 -20.39 13.85 -10.69
C ASP A 192 -19.46 12.75 -10.10
N LEU A 193 -18.30 12.50 -10.72
CA LEU A 193 -17.24 11.68 -10.09
C LEU A 193 -15.82 12.27 -10.24
N GLU A 194 -15.71 13.58 -10.49
CA GLU A 194 -14.43 14.29 -10.43
C GLU A 194 -14.44 15.34 -9.32
N GLU A 195 -14.11 14.91 -8.10
CA GLU A 195 -13.53 15.68 -6.99
C GLU A 195 -13.11 14.58 -5.98
N ASP A 196 -11.85 14.18 -5.82
CA ASP A 196 -10.71 14.98 -5.40
C ASP A 196 -9.43 14.18 -5.69
N ASP A 197 -8.77 14.45 -6.82
CA ASP A 197 -7.40 13.96 -7.06
C ASP A 197 -6.58 14.92 -7.95
N SER A 198 -7.10 16.13 -8.18
CA SER A 198 -6.44 17.16 -8.99
C SER A 198 -5.48 18.04 -8.17
N LYS A 199 -4.79 17.47 -7.17
CA LYS A 199 -3.53 17.99 -6.61
C LYS A 199 -2.62 16.88 -6.07
N ILE A 200 -2.32 15.88 -6.90
CA ILE A 200 -1.15 15.01 -6.67
C ILE A 200 -0.24 15.06 -7.90
N GLU A 201 0.35 16.23 -8.13
CA GLU A 201 1.66 16.26 -8.76
C GLU A 201 2.66 15.67 -7.77
N GLY A 202 3.13 14.47 -8.08
CA GLY A 202 4.43 13.94 -7.68
C GLY A 202 4.79 14.02 -6.20
N THR A 203 4.31 13.09 -5.38
CA THR A 203 5.16 12.33 -4.44
C THR A 203 4.34 11.29 -3.69
N SER A 204 4.87 10.07 -3.64
CA SER A 204 4.23 8.96 -2.93
C SER A 204 4.14 9.27 -1.43
N ASN A 205 3.09 8.77 -0.75
CA ASN A 205 3.04 8.81 0.72
C ASN A 205 4.24 8.09 1.37
N SER A 206 4.92 7.19 0.65
CA SER A 206 6.18 6.59 1.12
C SER A 206 7.35 7.57 1.09
N GLN A 207 7.41 8.48 0.10
CA GLN A 207 8.39 9.57 0.04
C GLN A 207 8.14 10.58 1.16
N LYS A 208 6.88 10.93 1.44
CA LYS A 208 6.53 11.85 2.54
C LYS A 208 6.91 11.30 3.92
N ALA A 209 6.62 10.03 4.19
CA ALA A 209 7.05 9.36 5.42
C ALA A 209 8.58 9.31 5.59
N CYS A 210 9.33 9.04 4.50
CA CYS A 210 10.79 9.12 4.52
C CYS A 210 11.28 10.54 4.81
N TRP A 211 10.62 11.54 4.23
CA TRP A 211 10.96 12.95 4.46
C TRP A 211 10.72 13.37 5.89
N ASP A 212 9.68 12.89 6.56
CA ASP A 212 9.44 13.22 7.98
C ASP A 212 10.62 12.81 8.85
N PHE A 213 11.10 11.56 8.76
CA PHE A 213 12.25 11.10 9.54
C PHE A 213 13.53 11.90 9.27
N THR A 214 13.83 12.17 8.00
CA THR A 214 15.02 12.96 7.64
C THR A 214 14.91 14.42 8.07
N GLN A 215 13.73 15.03 7.94
CA GLN A 215 13.48 16.40 8.38
C GLN A 215 13.48 16.51 9.91
N LEU A 216 13.01 15.49 10.64
CA LEU A 216 13.12 15.44 12.10
C LEU A 216 14.59 15.38 12.55
N ASN A 217 15.41 14.55 11.91
CA ASN A 217 16.85 14.52 12.13
C ASN A 217 17.46 15.91 11.90
N GLU A 218 17.11 16.54 10.79
CA GLU A 218 17.59 17.87 10.43
C GLU A 218 17.18 18.95 11.44
N LEU A 219 15.91 18.99 11.85
CA LEU A 219 15.41 19.94 12.84
C LEU A 219 16.15 19.81 14.17
N GLN A 220 16.37 18.57 14.64
CA GLN A 220 17.12 18.34 15.86
C GLN A 220 18.59 18.75 15.71
N SER A 221 19.22 18.45 14.58
CA SER A 221 20.60 18.87 14.29
C SER A 221 20.77 20.39 14.18
N ARG A 222 19.75 21.12 13.72
CA ARG A 222 19.77 22.60 13.66
C ARG A 222 19.66 23.26 15.04
N HIS A 223 19.11 22.55 16.03
CA HIS A 223 18.86 23.07 17.38
C HIS A 223 19.41 22.14 18.47
N PRO A 224 20.73 21.85 18.46
CA PRO A 224 21.34 20.90 19.37
C PRO A 224 21.19 21.37 20.82
N ASN A 225 20.91 20.44 21.74
CA ASN A 225 20.73 20.67 23.18
C ASN A 225 19.58 21.61 23.58
N ARG A 226 18.78 22.09 22.62
CA ARG A 226 17.66 23.01 22.86
C ARG A 226 16.33 22.48 22.36
N PHE A 227 16.37 21.56 21.39
CA PHE A 227 15.21 20.88 20.85
C PHE A 227 15.48 19.38 20.84
N VAL A 228 14.47 18.60 21.21
CA VAL A 228 14.53 17.14 21.22
C VAL A 228 13.31 16.60 20.49
N VAL A 229 13.55 15.61 19.63
CA VAL A 229 12.48 14.85 18.97
C VAL A 229 12.27 13.55 19.73
N LEU A 230 11.02 13.18 19.96
CA LEU A 230 10.62 11.92 20.56
C LEU A 230 9.71 11.17 19.58
N GLY A 231 10.18 10.03 19.07
CA GLY A 231 9.45 9.20 18.14
C GLY A 231 8.67 8.11 18.86
N PHE A 232 7.35 8.05 18.65
CA PHE A 232 6.47 7.02 19.21
C PHE A 232 5.88 6.18 18.06
N PRO A 233 6.46 5.00 17.79
CA PRO A 233 5.89 4.05 16.85
C PRO A 233 4.49 3.63 17.31
N CYS A 234 3.56 3.47 16.38
CA CYS A 234 2.25 2.91 16.65
C CYS A 234 1.86 1.95 15.53
N ASN A 235 0.98 1.01 15.83
CA ASN A 235 0.49 0.05 14.84
C ASN A 235 -1.03 0.14 14.61
N GLN A 236 -1.65 1.22 15.08
CA GLN A 236 -3.10 1.44 15.02
C GLN A 236 -3.58 1.90 13.63
N PHE A 237 -2.69 2.30 12.72
CA PHE A 237 -3.06 2.70 11.37
C PHE A 237 -2.83 1.55 10.39
N GLY A 238 -3.80 0.65 10.30
CA GLY A 238 -3.80 -0.46 9.33
C GLY A 238 -2.62 -1.42 9.48
N HIS A 239 -2.07 -1.56 10.69
CA HIS A 239 -0.88 -2.36 10.98
C HIS A 239 0.32 -2.05 10.06
N GLN A 240 0.53 -0.78 9.72
CA GLN A 240 1.58 -0.36 8.80
C GLN A 240 3.01 -0.59 9.35
N GLU A 241 3.17 -0.62 10.66
CA GLU A 241 4.45 -0.80 11.34
C GLU A 241 4.50 -2.21 11.94
N ASN A 242 4.83 -3.21 11.11
CA ASN A 242 4.82 -4.62 11.52
C ASN A 242 6.10 -5.07 12.24
N CYS A 243 7.12 -4.22 12.36
CA CYS A 243 8.40 -4.58 12.98
C CYS A 243 8.27 -4.71 14.51
N HIS A 244 8.83 -5.72 15.17
CA HIS A 244 8.86 -5.76 16.65
C HIS A 244 9.70 -4.59 17.20
N ASN A 245 9.57 -4.26 18.50
CA ASN A 245 10.32 -3.15 19.11
C ASN A 245 11.84 -3.22 18.83
N GLU A 246 12.40 -4.42 18.81
CA GLU A 246 13.82 -4.69 18.52
C GLU A 246 14.19 -4.46 17.04
N GLU A 247 13.21 -4.54 16.15
CA GLU A 247 13.40 -4.45 14.71
C GLU A 247 13.21 -3.02 14.19
N ILE A 248 12.62 -2.10 14.96
CA ILE A 248 12.27 -0.75 14.51
C ILE A 248 13.48 0.01 13.96
N LEU A 249 14.61 -0.01 14.66
CA LEU A 249 15.82 0.67 14.20
C LEU A 249 16.39 0.04 12.92
N ASN A 250 16.34 -1.28 12.81
CA ASN A 250 16.73 -1.98 11.58
C ASN A 250 15.77 -1.65 10.43
N CYS A 251 14.47 -1.53 10.70
CA CYS A 251 13.48 -1.12 9.72
C CYS A 251 13.74 0.31 9.23
N LEU A 252 14.07 1.25 10.13
CA LEU A 252 14.46 2.61 9.75
C LEU A 252 15.74 2.63 8.90
N LYS A 253 16.73 1.81 9.26
CA LYS A 253 18.05 1.76 8.61
C LYS A 253 18.03 1.10 7.24
N TYR A 254 17.31 0.00 7.09
CA TYR A 254 17.38 -0.85 5.90
C TYR A 254 16.12 -0.82 5.04
N VAL A 255 14.96 -0.46 5.59
CA VAL A 255 13.67 -0.56 4.90
C VAL A 255 13.09 0.81 4.56
N ARG A 256 12.73 1.61 5.57
CA ARG A 256 12.13 2.94 5.39
C ARG A 256 12.42 3.81 6.62
N PRO A 257 13.20 4.90 6.50
CA PRO A 257 13.69 5.52 5.26
C PRO A 257 14.66 4.68 4.43
N GLY A 258 15.36 3.72 5.05
CA GLY A 258 16.36 2.91 4.37
C GLY A 258 17.64 3.69 4.12
N GLY A 259 18.52 3.17 3.24
CA GLY A 259 19.74 3.87 2.83
C GLY A 259 20.77 4.09 3.95
N GLY A 260 20.70 3.31 5.03
CA GLY A 260 21.57 3.49 6.20
C GLY A 260 21.11 4.59 7.15
N PHE A 261 19.86 5.07 7.03
CA PHE A 261 19.33 6.10 7.91
C PHE A 261 19.35 5.66 9.38
N GLU A 262 19.88 6.51 10.24
CA GLU A 262 19.84 6.32 11.69
C GLU A 262 19.18 7.55 12.32
N PRO A 263 18.09 7.38 13.10
CA PRO A 263 17.47 8.50 13.80
C PRO A 263 18.47 9.07 14.80
N ASN A 264 18.70 10.38 14.77
CA ASN A 264 19.52 11.05 15.76
C ASN A 264 18.74 11.40 17.04
N PHE A 265 17.48 10.95 17.12
CA PHE A 265 16.52 11.22 18.16
C PHE A 265 15.99 9.94 18.80
N THR A 266 15.34 10.08 19.96
CA THR A 266 14.89 8.93 20.74
C THR A 266 13.67 8.27 20.08
N MET A 267 13.79 6.98 19.78
CA MET A 267 12.69 6.12 19.36
C MET A 267 12.21 5.28 20.55
N PHE A 268 10.94 5.41 20.92
CA PHE A 268 10.31 4.64 21.99
C PHE A 268 9.82 3.27 21.49
N GLN A 269 9.41 2.43 22.43
CA GLN A 269 8.63 1.23 22.13
C GLN A 269 7.27 1.61 21.54
N LYS A 270 6.65 0.67 20.84
CA LYS A 270 5.31 0.85 20.30
C LYS A 270 4.31 1.16 21.40
N VAL A 271 3.45 2.12 21.11
CA VAL A 271 2.33 2.48 21.97
C VAL A 271 1.05 2.64 21.17
N ASP A 272 -0.08 2.50 21.85
CA ASP A 272 -1.37 2.90 21.32
C ASP A 272 -1.55 4.41 21.51
N VAL A 273 -2.00 5.10 20.47
CA VAL A 273 -2.23 6.55 20.45
C VAL A 273 -3.72 6.90 20.56
N ASN A 274 -4.61 5.94 20.29
CA ASN A 274 -6.07 6.04 20.34
C ASN A 274 -6.72 4.86 21.10
N GLY A 275 -8.03 4.98 21.35
CA GLY A 275 -8.81 3.95 22.04
C GLY A 275 -8.63 3.91 23.56
N ALA A 276 -9.21 2.89 24.19
CA ALA A 276 -9.21 2.73 25.65
C ALA A 276 -7.81 2.49 26.23
N GLY A 277 -6.91 1.91 25.44
CA GLY A 277 -5.52 1.65 25.79
C GLY A 277 -4.54 2.78 25.41
N ALA A 278 -5.04 3.94 24.97
CA ALA A 278 -4.18 5.04 24.53
C ALA A 278 -3.17 5.43 25.62
N HIS A 279 -1.90 5.55 25.25
CA HIS A 279 -0.83 5.93 26.15
C HIS A 279 -1.13 7.30 26.78
N PRO A 280 -0.89 7.51 28.08
CA PRO A 280 -1.28 8.72 28.80
C PRO A 280 -0.80 10.02 28.14
N VAL A 281 0.39 10.00 27.53
CA VAL A 281 0.93 11.16 26.78
C VAL A 281 0.00 11.58 25.64
N PHE A 282 -0.54 10.64 24.88
CA PHE A 282 -1.42 10.93 23.74
C PHE A 282 -2.83 11.29 24.20
N ALA A 283 -3.31 10.71 25.31
CA ALA A 283 -4.55 11.16 25.95
C ALA A 283 -4.46 12.65 26.34
N PHE A 284 -3.40 13.04 27.04
CA PHE A 284 -3.14 14.43 27.44
C PHE A 284 -2.98 15.37 26.24
N LEU A 285 -2.19 14.97 25.24
CA LEU A 285 -1.95 15.80 24.05
C LEU A 285 -3.21 16.02 23.23
N LYS A 286 -4.06 14.99 23.05
CA LYS A 286 -5.34 15.12 22.34
C LYS A 286 -6.38 15.92 23.13
N GLU A 287 -6.34 15.89 24.46
CA GLU A 287 -7.20 16.73 25.30
C GLU A 287 -6.87 18.22 25.12
N LYS A 288 -5.58 18.57 25.13
CA LYS A 288 -5.12 19.96 24.99
C LYS A 288 -5.16 20.47 23.55
N LEU A 289 -4.91 19.59 22.57
CA LEU A 289 -4.86 19.90 21.14
C LEU A 289 -5.71 18.89 20.35
N PRO A 290 -7.04 19.03 20.40
CA PRO A 290 -7.96 18.03 19.85
C PRO A 290 -7.93 17.94 18.32
N VAL A 291 -7.54 19.01 17.63
CA VAL A 291 -7.48 19.06 16.17
C VAL A 291 -6.12 19.58 15.69
N PRO A 292 -5.60 19.08 14.55
CA PRO A 292 -4.46 19.69 13.88
C PRO A 292 -4.74 21.15 13.51
N SER A 293 -3.71 21.99 13.62
CA SER A 293 -3.82 23.42 13.31
C SER A 293 -3.96 23.73 11.82
N ASP A 294 -3.54 22.80 10.96
CA ASP A 294 -3.54 22.89 9.50
C ASP A 294 -4.65 22.05 8.84
N ASP A 295 -5.35 21.20 9.62
CA ASP A 295 -6.46 20.39 9.14
C ASP A 295 -7.45 20.11 10.27
N ALA A 296 -8.40 21.02 10.45
CA ALA A 296 -9.43 20.92 11.50
C ALA A 296 -10.53 19.89 11.19
N THR A 297 -10.50 19.29 10.00
CA THR A 297 -11.57 18.41 9.48
C THR A 297 -11.15 16.95 9.33
N SER A 298 -9.87 16.62 9.58
CA SER A 298 -9.33 15.27 9.45
C SER A 298 -9.95 14.30 10.47
N PHE A 299 -11.11 13.73 10.12
CA PHE A 299 -11.64 12.53 10.73
C PHE A 299 -11.53 11.38 9.74
N ILE A 300 -11.20 10.18 10.23
CA ILE A 300 -11.26 8.97 9.41
C ILE A 300 -12.75 8.69 9.15
N ASN A 301 -13.24 9.09 7.98
CA ASN A 301 -14.65 8.97 7.62
C ASN A 301 -15.10 7.53 7.31
N ASP A 302 -14.16 6.60 7.11
CA ASP A 302 -14.48 5.21 6.81
C ASP A 302 -14.26 4.32 8.05
N PRO A 303 -15.34 3.78 8.66
CA PRO A 303 -15.28 2.89 9.82
C PRO A 303 -14.37 1.67 9.65
N LYS A 304 -14.09 1.24 8.41
CA LYS A 304 -13.26 0.06 8.11
C LYS A 304 -11.76 0.27 8.36
N PHE A 305 -11.31 1.51 8.53
CA PHE A 305 -9.92 1.84 8.86
C PHE A 305 -9.69 2.13 10.34
N ILE A 306 -10.76 2.11 11.15
CA ILE A 306 -10.68 2.36 12.58
C ILE A 306 -10.57 1.01 13.30
N ILE A 307 -9.39 0.73 13.85
CA ILE A 307 -9.09 -0.54 14.53
C ILE A 307 -8.91 -0.38 16.06
N TRP A 308 -9.36 0.75 16.60
CA TRP A 308 -9.35 1.03 18.03
C TRP A 308 -10.77 1.36 18.52
N SER A 309 -10.99 1.17 19.82
CA SER A 309 -12.25 1.48 20.48
C SER A 309 -11.98 1.98 21.91
N PRO A 310 -12.73 2.96 22.42
CA PRO A 310 -13.73 3.76 21.72
C PRO A 310 -13.08 4.73 20.72
N VAL A 311 -13.89 5.19 19.75
CA VAL A 311 -13.47 6.15 18.73
C VAL A 311 -13.87 7.56 19.15
N SER A 312 -12.95 8.51 19.05
CA SER A 312 -13.18 9.93 19.34
C SER A 312 -12.89 10.81 18.11
N ARG A 313 -13.62 11.92 17.97
CA ARG A 313 -13.35 12.92 16.92
C ARG A 313 -11.98 13.58 17.03
N SER A 314 -11.40 13.60 18.23
CA SER A 314 -10.07 14.16 18.50
C SER A 314 -8.92 13.18 18.28
N ASP A 315 -9.22 11.93 17.87
CA ASP A 315 -8.23 10.89 17.65
C ASP A 315 -7.17 11.31 16.63
N ILE A 316 -6.00 10.70 16.74
CA ILE A 316 -4.99 10.79 15.68
C ILE A 316 -5.54 10.03 14.49
N ALA A 317 -5.71 10.73 13.38
CA ALA A 317 -6.36 10.22 12.20
C ALA A 317 -5.38 9.42 11.32
N TRP A 318 -4.07 9.66 11.43
CA TRP A 318 -3.08 8.90 10.66
C TRP A 318 -1.67 8.98 11.25
N ASN A 319 -0.76 8.14 10.72
CA ASN A 319 0.67 8.22 11.00
C ASN A 319 1.24 9.60 10.67
N PHE A 320 2.29 10.00 11.40
CA PHE A 320 3.03 11.25 11.24
C PHE A 320 2.26 12.52 11.58
N GLU A 321 1.22 12.47 12.42
CA GLU A 321 0.81 13.68 13.13
C GLU A 321 1.86 14.06 14.18
N LYS A 322 2.13 15.36 14.32
CA LYS A 322 3.17 15.88 15.20
C LYS A 322 2.57 16.80 16.26
N PHE A 323 3.13 16.74 17.46
CA PHE A 323 2.85 17.69 18.53
C PHE A 323 4.12 18.45 18.85
N LEU A 324 4.04 19.78 18.83
CA LEU A 324 5.10 20.64 19.37
C LEU A 324 4.71 21.01 20.80
N ILE A 325 5.67 20.83 21.71
CA ILE A 325 5.51 21.06 23.15
C ILE A 325 6.45 22.20 23.53
N GLY A 326 5.95 23.15 24.32
CA GLY A 326 6.72 24.25 24.87
C GLY A 326 7.74 23.81 25.92
N PRO A 327 8.69 24.68 26.27
CA PRO A 327 9.73 24.37 27.28
C PRO A 327 9.19 24.05 28.66
N GLU A 328 8.02 24.58 29.02
CA GLU A 328 7.34 24.33 30.29
C GLU A 328 6.53 23.02 30.30
N GLY A 329 6.60 22.23 29.21
CA GLY A 329 5.81 20.99 29.04
C GLY A 329 4.39 21.20 28.52
N GLU A 330 3.99 22.45 28.28
CA GLU A 330 2.65 22.78 27.76
C GLU A 330 2.54 22.51 26.24
N PRO A 331 1.51 21.77 25.78
CA PRO A 331 1.30 21.51 24.35
C PRO A 331 1.04 22.81 23.59
N PHE A 332 1.79 23.05 22.52
CA PHE A 332 1.75 24.30 21.78
C PHE A 332 0.90 24.21 20.51
N LYS A 333 1.16 23.20 19.68
CA LYS A 333 0.46 23.02 18.40
C LYS A 333 0.53 21.57 17.93
N ARG A 334 -0.56 21.12 17.31
CA ARG A 334 -0.67 19.83 16.62
C ARG A 334 -0.64 20.07 15.11
N TYR A 335 0.08 19.23 14.38
CA TYR A 335 0.24 19.31 12.93
C TYR A 335 -0.23 18.00 12.30
N SER A 336 -0.94 18.10 11.18
CA SER A 336 -1.49 16.96 10.48
C SER A 336 -0.39 16.16 9.77
N LYS A 337 -0.75 14.97 9.29
CA LYS A 337 0.12 14.12 8.46
C LYS A 337 0.58 14.79 7.15
N THR A 338 -0.14 15.79 6.64
CA THR A 338 0.20 16.46 5.38
C THR A 338 1.09 17.68 5.60
N PHE A 339 1.22 18.15 6.84
CA PHE A 339 2.11 19.25 7.19
C PHE A 339 3.57 18.87 6.98
N GLN A 340 4.30 19.70 6.23
CA GLN A 340 5.71 19.46 5.98
C GLN A 340 6.52 19.68 7.27
N THR A 341 7.17 18.63 7.78
CA THR A 341 7.88 18.66 9.07
C THR A 341 8.88 19.80 9.19
N ILE A 342 9.68 20.09 8.15
CA ILE A 342 10.67 21.16 8.21
C ILE A 342 10.04 22.55 8.46
N GLN A 343 8.77 22.74 8.10
CA GLN A 343 8.03 23.99 8.32
C GLN A 343 7.58 24.18 9.78
N ILE A 344 7.88 23.24 10.68
CA ILE A 344 7.71 23.41 12.12
C ILE A 344 8.81 24.34 12.70
N GLU A 345 9.95 24.51 12.01
CA GLU A 345 11.10 25.29 12.47
C GLU A 345 10.78 26.73 12.94
N PRO A 346 9.92 27.53 12.27
CA PRO A 346 9.57 28.87 12.76
C PRO A 346 8.88 28.84 14.12
N ASP A 347 8.03 27.84 14.36
CA ASP A 347 7.35 27.64 15.65
C ASP A 347 8.35 27.19 16.73
N ILE A 348 9.31 26.31 16.38
CA ILE A 348 10.43 25.95 17.27
C ILE A 348 11.24 27.20 17.65
N LYS A 349 11.67 28.01 16.67
CA LYS A 349 12.44 29.24 16.91
C LYS A 349 11.68 30.23 17.79
N ARG A 350 10.35 30.30 17.64
CA ARG A 350 9.50 31.13 18.49
C ARG A 350 9.53 30.66 19.94
N LEU A 351 9.37 29.36 20.19
CA LEU A 351 9.42 28.80 21.55
C LEU A 351 10.80 28.89 22.18
N LEU A 352 11.87 28.70 21.40
CA LEU A 352 13.25 28.83 21.86
C LEU A 352 13.63 30.27 22.28
N LYS A 353 12.94 31.30 21.77
CA LYS A 353 13.15 32.69 22.19
C LYS A 353 12.51 33.00 23.55
N VAL A 354 11.53 32.20 23.98
CA VAL A 354 10.84 32.37 25.28
C VAL A 354 11.69 31.80 26.43
N ILE A 355 12.58 30.85 26.13
CA ILE A 355 13.57 30.31 27.05
C ILE A 355 14.67 31.36 27.25
N LYS A 356 14.66 32.03 28.41
CA LYS A 356 15.74 32.93 28.83
C LYS A 356 16.99 32.17 29.26
#